data_AF-E3JYU7-F1
#
_entry.id   AF-E3JYU7-F1
#
_cell.length_a   1.000
_cell.length_b   1.000
_cell.length_c   1.000
_cell.angle_alpha   90.00
_cell.angle_beta   90.00
_cell.angle_gamma   90.00
#
_symmetry.space_group_name_H-M   'P 1'
#
loop_
_entity.id
_entity.type
_entity.pdbx_description
1 polymer ?
#
loop_
_entity_poly.entity_id
_entity_poly.type
_entity_poly.pdbx_seq_one_letter_code
_entity_poly.pdbx_strand_id
1 'polypeptide(L)'
;MDQILAQASDTSELDLLLDLMRRLPPEKIDSNLQSLLFVLPEYTDDLLTSIDLPLKIQVDPSTGREFLNCDYNRDQDSYRSPWSNEYDPPLPDGTSPGPKLRKLEILLNDGFDVYREMYYEGGVSSVYLWDLDEDFAGVVLLKKTIQPSDNLSGTWDSIHVFETTERGRNAHYKLTSTVMLHLVQSHPVLGNISLAGSMTRQSEQTYPLVTPSTSSSLSPTHLPNIGRLIEEMEIKMRNLLKEVYFSKTRDVVNDLRSVNNLGELRQRMGVQKELVGLLKVKGQSIVPKES
;
A
#
# COMPACT_ATOMS: atom_id res chain seq x y z
N MET A 1 20.92 2.44 38.66
CA MET A 1 20.77 3.29 37.45
C MET A 1 21.29 2.58 36.20
N ASP A 2 22.28 1.68 36.32
CA ASP A 2 22.87 0.94 35.19
C ASP A 2 22.10 -0.29 34.69
N GLN A 3 20.95 -0.64 35.27
CA GLN A 3 20.14 -1.78 34.81
C GLN A 3 18.93 -1.38 33.94
N ILE A 4 18.68 -0.08 33.74
CA ILE A 4 17.61 0.40 32.83
C ILE A 4 18.13 0.61 31.40
N LEU A 5 19.45 0.70 31.21
CA LEU A 5 20.08 0.80 29.88
C LEU A 5 20.40 -0.56 29.24
N ALA A 6 20.16 -1.67 29.93
CA ALA A 6 20.46 -3.02 29.46
C ALA A 6 19.34 -3.67 28.62
N GLN A 7 18.37 -2.89 28.15
CA GLN A 7 17.31 -3.29 27.21
C GLN A 7 17.36 -2.50 25.89
N ALA A 8 18.52 -1.96 25.51
CA ALA A 8 18.75 -1.57 24.13
C ALA A 8 18.90 -2.86 23.30
N SER A 9 17.77 -3.39 22.84
CA SER A 9 17.73 -4.43 21.81
C SER A 9 18.56 -3.99 20.61
N ASP A 10 19.24 -4.94 19.96
CA ASP A 10 19.87 -4.86 18.62
C ASP A 10 18.91 -4.20 17.60
N THR A 11 18.74 -2.89 17.69
CA THR A 11 17.88 -2.11 16.80
C THR A 11 18.86 -1.46 15.85
N SER A 12 18.87 -1.91 14.60
CA SER A 12 19.81 -1.39 13.63
C SER A 12 19.59 0.11 13.44
N GLU A 13 20.62 0.85 13.04
CA GLU A 13 20.47 2.27 12.72
C GLU A 13 19.41 2.48 11.64
N LEU A 14 19.32 1.56 10.67
CA LEU A 14 18.26 1.52 9.67
C LEU A 14 16.86 1.41 10.31
N ASP A 15 16.66 0.53 11.29
CA ASP A 15 15.37 0.39 11.98
C ASP A 15 14.94 1.70 12.66
N LEU A 16 15.90 2.44 13.23
CA LEU A 16 15.65 3.75 13.84
C LEU A 16 15.29 4.82 12.81
N LEU A 17 15.95 4.82 11.64
CA LEU A 17 15.62 5.71 10.53
C LEU A 17 14.21 5.43 9.97
N LEU A 18 13.86 4.16 9.81
CA LEU A 18 12.52 3.75 9.41
C LEU A 18 11.48 4.09 10.49
N ASP A 19 11.81 3.98 11.78
CA ASP A 19 10.93 4.41 12.88
C ASP A 19 10.72 5.94 12.89
N LEU A 20 11.76 6.71 12.57
CA LEU A 20 11.65 8.16 12.42
C LEU A 20 10.68 8.52 11.29
N MET A 21 10.80 7.89 10.12
CA MET A 21 9.91 8.12 8.98
C MET A 21 8.45 7.73 9.28
N ARG A 22 8.22 6.73 10.14
CA ARG A 22 6.88 6.37 10.64
C ARG A 22 6.26 7.40 11.60
N ARG A 23 7.06 8.33 12.15
CA ARG A 23 6.61 9.35 13.13
C ARG A 23 6.53 10.75 12.55
N LEU A 24 7.32 11.05 11.52
CA LEU A 24 7.29 12.35 10.86
C LEU A 24 5.97 12.56 10.11
N PRO A 25 5.54 13.81 9.89
CA PRO A 25 4.31 14.10 9.14
C PRO A 25 4.37 13.48 7.73
N PRO A 26 3.43 12.60 7.36
CA PRO A 26 3.47 11.87 6.10
C PRO A 26 3.27 12.76 4.87
N GLU A 27 2.62 13.93 5.04
CA GLU A 27 2.50 14.96 3.98
C GLU A 27 3.84 15.47 3.47
N LYS A 28 4.90 15.32 4.27
CA LYS A 28 6.24 15.83 3.99
C LYS A 28 7.22 14.71 3.65
N ILE A 29 6.73 13.52 3.34
CA ILE A 29 7.56 12.32 3.16
C ILE A 29 8.72 12.53 2.17
N ASP A 30 8.47 13.17 1.01
CA ASP A 30 9.52 13.51 0.05
C ASP A 30 10.62 14.37 0.70
N SER A 31 10.25 15.46 1.37
CA SER A 31 11.22 16.38 1.99
C SER A 31 11.94 15.76 3.19
N ASN A 32 11.25 14.92 3.95
CA ASN A 32 11.82 14.21 5.10
C ASN A 32 12.87 13.21 4.62
N LEU A 33 12.54 12.41 3.59
CA LEU A 33 13.47 11.45 3.00
C LEU A 33 14.68 12.18 2.39
N GLN A 34 14.48 13.22 1.59
CA GLN A 34 15.59 13.99 1.01
C GLN A 34 16.52 14.57 2.09
N SER A 35 15.96 15.02 3.21
CA SER A 35 16.76 15.49 4.34
C SER A 35 17.56 14.37 4.98
N LEU A 36 16.99 13.17 5.11
CA LEU A 36 17.72 12.00 5.64
C LEU A 36 18.82 11.54 4.70
N LEU A 37 18.56 11.48 3.38
CA LEU A 37 19.56 11.14 2.37
C LEU A 37 20.73 12.12 2.37
N PHE A 38 20.45 13.41 2.59
CA PHE A 38 21.50 14.43 2.69
C PHE A 38 22.37 14.27 3.94
N VAL A 39 21.77 13.90 5.08
CA VAL A 39 22.48 13.77 6.36
C VAL A 39 23.22 12.43 6.46
N LEU A 40 22.67 11.37 5.90
CA LEU A 40 23.15 9.99 6.00
C LEU A 40 23.21 9.33 4.61
N PRO A 41 24.11 9.78 3.73
CA PRO A 41 24.19 9.29 2.36
C PRO A 41 24.53 7.80 2.27
N GLU A 42 25.19 7.22 3.27
CA GLU A 42 25.52 5.80 3.35
C GLU A 42 24.30 4.86 3.40
N TYR A 43 23.13 5.38 3.81
CA TYR A 43 21.88 4.62 3.85
C TYR A 43 20.98 4.88 2.64
N THR A 44 21.49 5.51 1.58
CA THR A 44 20.66 5.93 0.43
C THR A 44 19.92 4.76 -0.20
N ASP A 45 20.62 3.68 -0.52
CA ASP A 45 20.03 2.53 -1.20
C ASP A 45 19.02 1.81 -0.30
N ASP A 46 19.35 1.63 0.99
CA ASP A 46 18.47 0.99 1.96
C ASP A 46 17.18 1.80 2.19
N LEU A 47 17.29 3.13 2.29
CA LEU A 47 16.15 4.01 2.51
C LEU A 47 15.24 4.11 1.30
N LEU A 48 15.81 4.23 0.09
CA LEU A 48 15.03 4.27 -1.16
C LEU A 48 14.32 2.95 -1.44
N THR A 49 14.92 1.82 -1.08
CA THR A 49 14.29 0.50 -1.28
C THR A 49 13.25 0.16 -0.20
N SER A 50 13.35 0.77 0.99
CA SER A 50 12.47 0.46 2.12
C SER A 50 11.31 1.44 2.32
N ILE A 51 11.40 2.66 1.77
CA ILE A 51 10.42 3.72 1.99
C ILE A 51 9.67 4.00 0.70
N ASP A 52 8.41 3.57 0.67
CA ASP A 52 7.50 3.92 -0.41
C ASP A 52 7.21 5.43 -0.44
N LEU A 53 7.25 6.03 -1.63
CA LEU A 53 6.90 7.42 -1.88
C LEU A 53 5.58 7.57 -2.66
N PRO A 54 4.89 8.72 -2.55
CA PRO A 54 3.72 9.01 -3.37
C PRO A 54 4.04 8.90 -4.86
N LEU A 55 3.16 8.23 -5.60
CA LEU A 55 3.40 7.93 -7.01
C LEU A 55 3.31 9.19 -7.86
N LYS A 56 4.21 9.33 -8.82
CA LYS A 56 4.24 10.46 -9.77
C LYS A 56 3.73 9.99 -11.12
N ILE A 57 2.91 10.83 -11.78
CA ILE A 57 2.39 10.55 -13.12
C ILE A 57 3.37 11.13 -14.13
N GLN A 58 3.75 10.34 -15.13
CA GLN A 58 4.49 10.76 -16.31
C GLN A 58 3.72 10.35 -17.57
N VAL A 59 3.95 11.04 -18.68
CA VAL A 59 3.36 10.72 -19.99
C VAL A 59 4.44 10.08 -20.85
N ASP A 60 4.15 8.91 -21.40
CA ASP A 60 5.03 8.26 -22.35
C ASP A 60 5.06 9.07 -23.66
N PRO A 61 6.22 9.60 -24.08
CA PRO A 61 6.32 10.42 -25.28
C PRO A 61 6.01 9.66 -26.57
N SER A 62 6.22 8.35 -26.60
CA SER A 62 6.04 7.49 -27.78
C SER A 62 4.58 7.08 -27.96
N THR A 63 3.85 6.87 -26.86
CA THR A 63 2.44 6.39 -26.91
C THR A 63 1.41 7.44 -26.51
N GLY A 64 1.81 8.52 -25.84
CA GLY A 64 0.92 9.55 -25.28
C GLY A 64 0.12 9.09 -24.06
N ARG A 65 0.40 7.89 -23.52
CA ARG A 65 -0.31 7.32 -22.37
C ARG A 65 0.37 7.70 -21.06
N GLU A 66 -0.42 7.95 -20.03
CA GLU A 66 0.07 8.16 -18.67
C GLU A 66 0.58 6.84 -18.06
N PHE A 67 1.63 6.94 -17.24
CA PHE A 67 2.17 5.85 -16.43
C PHE A 67 2.67 6.37 -15.08
N LEU A 68 2.92 5.46 -14.15
CA LEU A 68 3.31 5.76 -12.77
C LEU A 68 4.79 5.48 -12.54
N ASN A 69 5.46 6.45 -11.92
CA ASN A 69 6.86 6.38 -11.53
C ASN A 69 7.00 5.90 -10.09
N CYS A 70 7.90 4.95 -9.90
CA CYS A 70 8.37 4.45 -8.62
C CYS A 70 9.84 4.03 -8.76
N ASP A 71 10.48 3.60 -7.68
CA ASP A 71 11.87 3.16 -7.76
C ASP A 71 12.05 1.86 -8.56
N TYR A 72 11.01 1.02 -8.66
CA TYR A 72 11.08 -0.26 -9.40
C TYR A 72 11.08 -0.11 -10.93
N ASN A 73 10.71 1.05 -11.48
CA ASN A 73 10.84 1.34 -12.91
C ASN A 73 11.86 2.45 -13.21
N ARG A 74 12.65 2.83 -12.19
CA ARG A 74 13.68 3.85 -12.30
C ARG A 74 15.04 3.20 -12.56
N ASP A 75 15.80 3.81 -13.46
CA ASP A 75 17.22 3.54 -13.62
C ASP A 75 17.94 4.88 -13.75
N GLN A 76 18.84 5.18 -12.82
CA GLN A 76 19.43 6.50 -12.62
C GLN A 76 18.34 7.58 -12.48
N ASP A 77 18.25 8.53 -13.41
CA ASP A 77 17.23 9.59 -13.42
C ASP A 77 16.16 9.38 -14.50
N SER A 78 16.09 8.17 -15.06
CA SER A 78 15.16 7.82 -16.14
C SER A 78 14.13 6.80 -15.67
N TYR A 79 12.91 6.88 -16.20
CA TYR A 79 11.82 5.96 -15.87
C TYR A 79 11.36 5.19 -17.09
N ARG A 80 11.22 3.86 -16.97
CA ARG A 80 10.74 2.99 -18.04
C ARG A 80 9.22 3.06 -18.14
N SER A 81 8.71 3.37 -19.32
CA SER A 81 7.28 3.29 -19.63
C SER A 81 6.83 1.83 -19.77
N PRO A 82 5.69 1.43 -19.18
CA PRO A 82 5.14 0.09 -19.36
C PRO A 82 4.54 -0.09 -20.76
N TRP A 83 4.32 0.98 -21.53
CA TRP A 83 3.68 0.95 -22.84
C TRP A 83 4.71 0.78 -23.95
N SER A 84 5.63 1.75 -24.11
CA SER A 84 6.70 1.71 -25.11
C SER A 84 7.86 0.78 -24.72
N ASN A 85 8.02 0.47 -23.42
CA ASN A 85 9.22 -0.17 -22.87
C ASN A 85 10.50 0.68 -23.02
N GLU A 86 10.35 1.98 -23.22
CA GLU A 86 11.46 2.93 -23.35
C GLU A 86 11.62 3.75 -22.07
N TYR A 87 12.85 4.16 -21.80
CA TYR A 87 13.19 5.07 -20.70
C TYR A 87 13.00 6.53 -21.13
N ASP A 88 12.50 7.36 -20.22
CA ASP A 88 12.46 8.81 -20.36
C ASP A 88 13.05 9.50 -19.10
N PRO A 89 14.15 10.28 -19.24
CA PRO A 89 14.93 10.52 -20.47
C PRO A 89 15.51 9.24 -21.11
N PRO A 90 15.86 9.26 -22.41
CA PRO A 90 16.38 8.07 -23.09
C PRO A 90 17.67 7.54 -22.45
N LEU A 91 17.64 6.27 -22.05
CA LEU A 91 18.77 5.56 -21.45
C LEU A 91 19.10 4.29 -22.26
N PRO A 92 20.25 4.26 -22.98
CA PRO A 92 20.61 3.13 -23.84
C PRO A 92 20.86 1.82 -23.08
N ASP A 93 21.43 1.91 -21.88
CA ASP A 93 21.85 0.78 -21.06
C ASP A 93 20.88 0.52 -19.89
N GLY A 94 19.62 0.95 -20.03
CA GLY A 94 18.60 0.80 -19.00
C GLY A 94 18.17 -0.66 -18.81
N THR A 95 17.96 -1.07 -17.57
CA THR A 95 17.55 -2.44 -17.25
C THR A 95 16.14 -2.75 -17.81
N SER A 96 15.99 -3.87 -18.49
CA SER A 96 14.70 -4.27 -19.09
C SER A 96 14.38 -5.74 -18.81
N PRO A 97 13.09 -6.09 -18.63
CA PRO A 97 12.70 -7.47 -18.41
C PRO A 97 12.99 -8.33 -19.64
N GLY A 98 13.30 -9.60 -19.42
CA GLY A 98 13.50 -10.57 -20.49
C GLY A 98 12.25 -10.73 -21.38
N PRO A 99 12.38 -11.17 -22.65
CA PRO A 99 11.25 -11.22 -23.60
C PRO A 99 10.03 -12.03 -23.13
N LYS A 100 10.25 -13.10 -22.35
CA LYS A 100 9.17 -13.91 -21.76
C LYS A 100 8.39 -13.13 -20.70
N LEU A 101 9.10 -12.35 -19.90
CA LEU A 101 8.56 -11.60 -18.76
C LEU A 101 7.86 -10.35 -19.25
N ARG A 102 8.41 -9.67 -20.26
CA ARG A 102 7.77 -8.53 -20.93
C ARG A 102 6.39 -8.88 -21.51
N LYS A 103 6.22 -10.09 -22.06
CA LYS A 103 4.88 -10.55 -22.53
C LYS A 103 3.87 -10.65 -21.39
N LEU A 104 4.30 -11.14 -20.22
CA LEU A 104 3.45 -11.19 -19.03
C LEU A 104 3.19 -9.79 -18.46
N GLU A 105 4.19 -8.91 -18.48
CA GLU A 105 4.07 -7.51 -18.04
C GLU A 105 3.00 -6.76 -18.85
N ILE A 106 2.99 -6.93 -20.18
CA ILE A 106 1.94 -6.34 -21.04
C ILE A 106 0.56 -6.89 -20.67
N LEU A 107 0.44 -8.21 -20.52
CA LEU A 107 -0.82 -8.85 -20.11
C LEU A 107 -1.32 -8.36 -18.75
N LEU A 108 -0.42 -8.16 -17.79
CA LEU A 108 -0.75 -7.61 -16.48
C LEU A 108 -1.17 -6.15 -16.56
N ASN A 109 -0.48 -5.32 -17.35
CA ASN A 109 -0.89 -3.92 -17.55
C ASN A 109 -2.32 -3.85 -18.12
N ASP A 110 -2.65 -4.66 -19.13
CA ASP A 110 -4.00 -4.70 -19.69
C ASP A 110 -5.03 -5.16 -18.64
N GLY A 111 -4.72 -6.20 -17.87
CA GLY A 111 -5.60 -6.71 -16.82
C GLY A 111 -5.84 -5.71 -15.69
N PHE A 112 -4.78 -5.02 -15.23
CA PHE A 112 -4.87 -4.05 -14.15
C PHE A 112 -5.43 -2.69 -14.60
N ASP A 113 -5.37 -2.34 -15.88
CA ASP A 113 -6.10 -1.19 -16.42
C ASP A 113 -7.63 -1.42 -16.37
N VAL A 114 -8.08 -2.65 -16.65
CA VAL A 114 -9.50 -3.03 -16.45
C VAL A 114 -9.86 -3.04 -14.97
N TYR A 115 -9.01 -3.59 -14.10
CA TYR A 115 -9.20 -3.56 -12.64
C TYR A 115 -9.35 -2.12 -12.12
N ARG A 116 -8.45 -1.23 -12.55
CA ARG A 116 -8.48 0.21 -12.24
C ARG A 116 -9.81 0.81 -12.66
N GLU A 117 -10.26 0.57 -13.88
CA GLU A 117 -11.51 1.14 -14.35
C GLU A 117 -12.71 0.67 -13.53
N MET A 118 -12.77 -0.62 -13.19
CA MET A 118 -13.88 -1.19 -12.40
C MET A 118 -13.92 -0.71 -10.94
N TYR A 119 -12.77 -0.50 -10.31
CA TYR A 119 -12.70 -0.16 -8.88
C TYR A 119 -12.49 1.33 -8.59
N TYR A 120 -11.81 2.04 -9.50
CA TYR A 120 -11.42 3.44 -9.32
C TYR A 120 -12.15 4.40 -10.25
N GLU A 121 -12.83 3.93 -11.31
CA GLU A 121 -13.56 4.75 -12.29
C GLU A 121 -12.69 5.92 -12.80
N GLY A 122 -11.48 5.60 -13.25
CA GLY A 122 -10.44 6.56 -13.68
C GLY A 122 -9.12 6.39 -12.93
N GLY A 123 -8.29 7.43 -12.91
CA GLY A 123 -6.92 7.35 -12.38
C GLY A 123 -5.94 6.71 -13.36
N VAL A 124 -4.75 6.35 -12.88
CA VAL A 124 -3.67 5.74 -13.68
C VAL A 124 -3.26 4.43 -13.02
N SER A 125 -2.89 3.43 -13.82
CA SER A 125 -2.28 2.19 -13.36
C SER A 125 -1.01 1.90 -14.16
N SER A 126 -0.07 1.18 -13.54
CA SER A 126 1.13 0.69 -14.22
C SER A 126 1.63 -0.58 -13.55
N VAL A 127 2.12 -1.51 -14.35
CA VAL A 127 2.72 -2.76 -13.85
C VAL A 127 4.13 -2.88 -14.41
N TYR A 128 5.08 -3.17 -13.53
CA TYR A 128 6.47 -3.44 -13.91
C TYR A 128 6.93 -4.78 -13.35
N LEU A 129 7.60 -5.57 -14.17
CA LEU A 129 8.19 -6.84 -13.78
C LEU A 129 9.71 -6.80 -13.94
N TRP A 130 10.41 -7.57 -13.11
CA TRP A 130 11.84 -7.82 -13.25
C TRP A 130 12.18 -9.28 -12.97
N ASP A 131 13.22 -9.76 -13.65
CA ASP A 131 13.69 -11.14 -13.52
C ASP A 131 14.43 -11.31 -12.17
N LEU A 132 14.22 -12.47 -11.54
CA LEU A 132 15.07 -13.00 -10.47
C LEU A 132 15.81 -14.23 -11.02
N ASP A 133 16.78 -14.78 -10.29
CA ASP A 133 17.65 -15.86 -10.80
C ASP A 133 16.87 -17.05 -11.40
N GLU A 134 15.89 -17.60 -10.68
CA GLU A 134 15.03 -18.70 -11.15
C GLU A 134 13.53 -18.32 -11.19
N ASP A 135 13.20 -17.09 -10.84
CA ASP A 135 11.86 -16.61 -10.51
C ASP A 135 11.60 -15.22 -11.13
N PHE A 136 10.51 -14.55 -10.74
CA PHE A 136 10.30 -13.15 -11.10
C PHE A 136 9.56 -12.40 -9.99
N ALA A 137 9.72 -11.09 -9.99
CA ALA A 137 8.97 -10.19 -9.14
C ALA A 137 8.36 -9.06 -9.96
N GLY A 138 7.44 -8.34 -9.34
CA GLY A 138 6.78 -7.22 -9.98
C GLY A 138 6.15 -6.27 -9.00
N VAL A 139 5.77 -5.12 -9.53
CA VAL A 139 4.98 -4.13 -8.81
C VAL A 139 3.75 -3.76 -9.62
N VAL A 140 2.60 -3.71 -8.96
CA VAL A 140 1.36 -3.13 -9.50
C VAL A 140 1.09 -1.81 -8.79
N LEU A 141 0.94 -0.75 -9.57
CA LEU A 141 0.74 0.61 -9.11
C LEU A 141 -0.65 1.10 -9.52
N LEU A 142 -1.36 1.72 -8.60
CA LEU A 142 -2.64 2.35 -8.84
C LEU A 142 -2.63 3.74 -8.20
N LYS A 143 -2.95 4.78 -8.97
CA LYS A 143 -3.08 6.13 -8.47
C LYS A 143 -4.42 6.73 -8.87
N LYS A 144 -5.16 7.21 -7.89
CA LYS A 144 -6.37 8.01 -8.11
C LYS A 144 -6.25 9.34 -7.40
N THR A 145 -6.39 10.40 -8.16
CA THR A 145 -6.54 11.75 -7.63
C THR A 145 -7.99 12.19 -7.81
N ILE A 146 -8.60 12.71 -6.75
CA ILE A 146 -9.88 13.40 -6.84
C ILE A 146 -9.60 14.76 -7.47
N GLN A 147 -10.33 15.13 -8.53
CA GLN A 147 -10.22 16.47 -9.08
C GLN A 147 -10.48 17.48 -7.97
N PRO A 148 -9.55 18.41 -7.70
CA PRO A 148 -9.71 19.35 -6.62
C PRO A 148 -10.97 20.18 -6.88
N SER A 149 -11.98 19.97 -6.05
CA SER A 149 -13.05 20.95 -5.87
C SER A 149 -12.56 21.98 -4.85
N ASP A 150 -13.21 23.15 -4.78
CA ASP A 150 -12.81 24.22 -3.85
C ASP A 150 -12.66 23.75 -2.38
N ASN A 151 -13.33 22.66 -2.00
CA ASN A 151 -13.42 22.22 -0.60
C ASN A 151 -12.83 20.83 -0.32
N LEU A 152 -12.48 20.05 -1.34
CA LEU A 152 -12.01 18.67 -1.16
C LEU A 152 -10.94 18.33 -2.20
N SER A 153 -9.79 17.91 -1.71
CA SER A 153 -8.75 17.24 -2.49
C SER A 153 -8.37 15.92 -1.82
N GLY A 154 -7.97 14.95 -2.63
CA GLY A 154 -7.48 13.69 -2.09
C GLY A 154 -6.73 12.87 -3.12
N THR A 155 -5.74 12.13 -2.65
CA THR A 155 -4.96 11.18 -3.44
C THR A 155 -4.98 9.82 -2.76
N TRP A 156 -5.12 8.80 -3.60
CA TRP A 156 -4.98 7.41 -3.24
C TRP A 156 -3.86 6.81 -4.08
N ASP A 157 -2.88 6.22 -3.42
CA ASP A 157 -1.74 5.55 -4.04
C ASP A 157 -1.68 4.12 -3.50
N SER A 158 -1.82 3.11 -4.36
CA SER A 158 -1.57 1.70 -4.03
C SER A 158 -0.29 1.22 -4.70
N ILE A 159 0.55 0.54 -3.93
CA ILE A 159 1.81 -0.07 -4.35
C ILE A 159 1.78 -1.52 -3.91
N HIS A 160 1.77 -2.44 -4.87
CA HIS A 160 1.68 -3.88 -4.63
C HIS A 160 2.91 -4.57 -5.19
N VAL A 161 3.93 -4.77 -4.35
CA VAL A 161 5.15 -5.50 -4.69
C VAL A 161 4.92 -6.98 -4.44
N PHE A 162 5.15 -7.82 -5.44
CA PHE A 162 5.01 -9.26 -5.31
C PHE A 162 6.23 -10.01 -5.83
N GLU A 163 6.57 -11.09 -5.14
CA GLU A 163 7.56 -12.08 -5.55
C GLU A 163 6.83 -13.38 -5.91
N THR A 164 7.21 -14.00 -7.02
CA THR A 164 6.60 -15.25 -7.50
C THR A 164 7.65 -16.33 -7.61
N THR A 165 7.46 -17.42 -6.86
CA THR A 165 8.29 -18.63 -6.95
C THR A 165 7.53 -19.78 -7.59
N GLU A 166 8.00 -20.25 -8.74
CA GLU A 166 7.36 -21.35 -9.44
C GLU A 166 7.84 -22.72 -8.92
N ARG A 167 6.90 -23.60 -8.59
CA ARG A 167 7.17 -24.98 -8.15
C ARG A 167 6.28 -25.97 -8.91
N GLY A 168 6.74 -26.37 -10.10
CA GLY A 168 6.05 -27.34 -10.95
C GLY A 168 4.73 -26.78 -11.49
N ARG A 169 3.60 -27.27 -10.97
CA ARG A 169 2.25 -26.79 -11.35
C ARG A 169 1.65 -25.81 -10.35
N ASN A 170 2.44 -25.30 -9.41
CA ASN A 170 2.01 -24.29 -8.45
C ASN A 170 2.98 -23.12 -8.49
N ALA A 171 2.49 -21.95 -8.11
CA ALA A 171 3.33 -20.79 -7.84
C ALA A 171 3.02 -20.28 -6.43
N HIS A 172 4.07 -19.98 -5.69
CA HIS A 172 4.01 -19.31 -4.41
C HIS A 172 4.17 -17.81 -4.63
N TYR A 173 3.24 -17.03 -4.10
CA TYR A 173 3.21 -15.58 -4.24
C TYR A 173 3.37 -14.95 -2.86
N LYS A 174 4.35 -14.05 -2.74
CA LYS A 174 4.52 -13.21 -1.57
C LYS A 174 4.21 -11.77 -1.97
N LEU A 175 3.16 -11.21 -1.40
CA LEU A 175 2.67 -9.86 -1.69
C LEU A 175 2.95 -8.95 -0.50
N THR A 176 3.63 -7.85 -0.75
CA THR A 176 3.73 -6.67 0.13
C THR A 176 2.94 -5.55 -0.50
N SER A 177 1.92 -5.05 0.19
CA SER A 177 1.05 -3.98 -0.29
C SER A 177 1.12 -2.78 0.63
N THR A 178 1.38 -1.62 0.05
CA THR A 178 1.31 -0.33 0.72
C THR A 178 0.19 0.50 0.08
N VAL A 179 -0.67 1.07 0.91
CA VAL A 179 -1.65 2.08 0.49
C VAL A 179 -1.36 3.38 1.20
N MET A 180 -1.25 4.46 0.45
CA MET A 180 -1.17 5.82 0.97
C MET A 180 -2.46 6.56 0.66
N LEU A 181 -2.99 7.23 1.67
CA LEU A 181 -4.16 8.07 1.56
C LEU A 181 -3.79 9.46 2.05
N HIS A 182 -4.07 10.46 1.22
CA HIS A 182 -4.04 11.85 1.60
C HIS A 182 -5.40 12.47 1.27
N LEU A 183 -6.02 13.11 2.25
CA LEU A 183 -7.32 13.76 2.12
C LEU A 183 -7.26 15.11 2.81
N VAL A 184 -7.53 16.17 2.07
CA VAL A 184 -7.62 17.53 2.61
C VAL A 184 -9.02 18.05 2.35
N GLN A 185 -9.69 18.44 3.43
CA GLN A 185 -10.99 19.07 3.38
C GLN A 185 -10.90 20.49 3.96
N SER A 186 -11.31 21.48 3.17
CA SER A 186 -11.43 22.87 3.60
C SER A 186 -12.89 23.18 3.93
N HIS A 187 -13.13 23.83 5.06
CA HIS A 187 -14.46 24.28 5.44
C HIS A 187 -14.42 25.74 5.93
N PRO A 188 -15.26 26.65 5.39
CA PRO A 188 -15.19 28.08 5.70
C PRO A 188 -15.27 28.44 7.19
N VAL A 189 -15.98 27.63 7.98
CA VAL A 189 -16.21 27.88 9.42
C VAL A 189 -15.34 27.01 10.32
N LEU A 190 -15.02 25.78 9.88
CA LEU A 190 -14.35 24.78 10.74
C LEU A 190 -12.84 24.73 10.49
N GLY A 191 -12.36 25.46 9.48
CA GLY A 191 -10.97 25.42 9.05
C GLY A 191 -10.67 24.22 8.17
N ASN A 192 -9.39 23.90 8.06
CA ASN A 192 -8.90 22.83 7.21
C ASN A 192 -8.62 21.57 8.04
N ILE A 193 -9.07 20.44 7.54
CA ILE A 193 -8.77 19.12 8.06
C ILE A 193 -7.89 18.42 7.04
N SER A 194 -6.71 17.99 7.47
CA SER A 194 -5.84 17.13 6.67
C SER A 194 -5.72 15.76 7.34
N LEU A 195 -5.89 14.73 6.55
CA LEU A 195 -5.75 13.34 6.94
C LEU A 195 -4.79 12.68 5.96
N ALA A 196 -3.60 12.33 6.45
CA ALA A 196 -2.56 11.75 5.63
C ALA A 196 -1.91 10.57 6.35
N GLY A 197 -1.47 9.58 5.57
CA GLY A 197 -0.65 8.48 6.06
C GLY A 197 -0.70 7.25 5.15
N SER A 198 -0.05 6.19 5.60
CA SER A 198 0.10 4.96 4.85
C SER A 198 -0.17 3.72 5.71
N MET A 199 -0.45 2.60 5.04
CA MET A 199 -0.60 1.29 5.66
C MET A 199 0.08 0.25 4.79
N THR A 200 0.98 -0.54 5.38
CA THR A 200 1.65 -1.65 4.72
C THR A 200 1.20 -2.98 5.31
N ARG A 201 0.91 -3.96 4.45
CA ARG A 201 0.52 -5.34 4.82
C ARG A 201 1.22 -6.36 3.94
N GLN A 202 1.45 -7.54 4.49
CA GLN A 202 2.03 -8.67 3.77
C GLN A 202 1.07 -9.86 3.76
N SER A 203 1.10 -10.64 2.70
CA SER A 203 0.38 -11.90 2.56
C SER A 203 1.15 -12.86 1.66
N GLU A 204 1.11 -14.14 1.99
CA GLU A 204 1.70 -15.20 1.18
C GLU A 204 0.63 -16.23 0.86
N GLN A 205 0.52 -16.62 -0.42
CA GLN A 205 -0.43 -17.63 -0.86
C GLN A 205 0.16 -18.48 -1.99
N THR A 206 -0.21 -19.75 -2.05
CA THR A 206 0.18 -20.65 -3.14
C THR A 206 -1.04 -20.97 -3.99
N TYR A 207 -0.96 -20.71 -5.29
CA TYR A 207 -2.02 -21.01 -6.24
C TYR A 207 -1.56 -21.96 -7.35
N PRO A 208 -2.47 -22.76 -7.92
CA PRO A 208 -2.15 -23.62 -9.05
C PRO A 208 -1.91 -22.81 -10.33
N LEU A 209 -1.01 -23.31 -11.17
CA LEU A 209 -0.79 -22.90 -12.54
C LEU A 209 -1.48 -23.91 -13.47
N VAL A 210 -2.55 -23.47 -14.14
CA VAL A 210 -3.32 -24.34 -15.05
C VAL A 210 -2.47 -24.77 -16.23
N THR A 211 -1.69 -23.84 -16.77
CA THR A 211 -0.65 -24.12 -17.77
C THR A 211 0.71 -23.86 -17.11
N PRO A 212 1.65 -24.82 -17.09
CA PRO A 212 2.98 -24.57 -16.54
C PRO A 212 3.73 -23.58 -17.42
N SER A 213 4.61 -22.79 -16.81
CA SER A 213 5.53 -21.92 -17.55
C SER A 213 6.47 -22.75 -18.42
N THR A 214 6.82 -22.21 -19.57
CA THR A 214 7.71 -22.83 -20.56
C THR A 214 8.97 -21.98 -20.72
N SER A 215 9.99 -22.51 -21.38
CA SER A 215 11.21 -21.73 -21.69
C SER A 215 10.93 -20.47 -22.51
N SER A 216 9.82 -20.42 -23.27
CA SER A 216 9.45 -19.31 -24.14
C SER A 216 8.41 -18.34 -23.59
N SER A 217 7.63 -18.74 -22.59
CA SER A 217 6.55 -17.92 -22.02
C SER A 217 6.14 -18.37 -20.62
N LEU A 218 5.86 -17.40 -19.75
CA LEU A 218 5.27 -17.63 -18.44
C LEU A 218 3.77 -17.97 -18.57
N SER A 219 3.22 -18.60 -17.53
CA SER A 219 1.83 -18.97 -17.47
C SER A 219 0.89 -17.74 -17.49
N PRO A 220 -0.14 -17.69 -18.36
CA PRO A 220 -1.15 -16.62 -18.27
C PRO A 220 -1.99 -16.73 -16.98
N THR A 221 -1.93 -17.86 -16.26
CA THR A 221 -2.60 -18.05 -14.97
C THR A 221 -2.03 -17.14 -13.87
N HIS A 222 -0.84 -16.54 -14.05
CA HIS A 222 -0.32 -15.56 -13.10
C HIS A 222 -1.24 -14.33 -12.97
N LEU A 223 -1.82 -13.82 -14.06
CA LEU A 223 -2.72 -12.66 -14.02
C LEU A 223 -3.90 -12.85 -13.05
N PRO A 224 -4.76 -13.88 -13.18
CA PRO A 224 -5.87 -14.05 -12.25
C PRO A 224 -5.42 -14.37 -10.82
N ASN A 225 -4.30 -15.07 -10.64
CA ASN A 225 -3.77 -15.38 -9.30
C ASN A 225 -3.28 -14.10 -8.58
N ILE A 226 -2.49 -13.27 -9.25
CA ILE A 226 -1.98 -11.99 -8.74
C ILE A 226 -3.14 -11.01 -8.55
N GLY A 227 -4.05 -10.92 -9.53
CA GLY A 227 -5.23 -10.07 -9.47
C GLY A 227 -6.10 -10.36 -8.24
N ARG A 228 -6.40 -11.64 -7.99
CA ARG A 228 -7.15 -12.06 -6.80
C ARG A 228 -6.43 -11.72 -5.50
N LEU A 229 -5.12 -11.95 -5.43
CA LEU A 229 -4.31 -11.68 -4.24
C LEU A 229 -4.33 -10.18 -3.90
N ILE A 230 -4.19 -9.32 -4.92
CA ILE A 230 -4.22 -7.86 -4.78
C ILE A 230 -5.64 -7.38 -4.42
N GLU A 231 -6.67 -7.86 -5.10
CA GLU A 231 -8.07 -7.50 -4.83
C GLU A 231 -8.47 -7.81 -3.38
N GLU A 232 -8.17 -9.03 -2.91
CA GLU A 232 -8.45 -9.42 -1.52
C GLU A 232 -7.68 -8.55 -0.51
N MET A 233 -6.45 -8.15 -0.83
CA MET A 233 -5.62 -7.31 0.04
C MET A 233 -6.11 -5.86 0.07
N GLU A 234 -6.40 -5.25 -1.09
CA GLU A 234 -6.93 -3.89 -1.19
C GLU A 234 -8.26 -3.74 -0.45
N ILE A 235 -9.17 -4.70 -0.58
CA ILE A 235 -10.45 -4.67 0.14
C ILE A 235 -10.23 -4.66 1.66
N LYS A 236 -9.33 -5.51 2.17
CA LYS A 236 -8.98 -5.56 3.60
C LYS A 236 -8.36 -4.25 4.06
N MET A 237 -7.37 -3.73 3.34
CA MET A 237 -6.68 -2.49 3.69
C MET A 237 -7.62 -1.29 3.64
N ARG A 238 -8.48 -1.18 2.63
CA ARG A 238 -9.49 -0.11 2.52
C ARG A 238 -10.43 -0.08 3.73
N ASN A 239 -10.88 -1.26 4.18
CA ASN A 239 -11.76 -1.35 5.36
C ASN A 239 -11.02 -0.92 6.64
N LEU A 240 -9.76 -1.32 6.81
CA LEU A 240 -8.93 -0.90 7.94
C LEU A 240 -8.65 0.61 7.91
N LEU A 241 -8.31 1.17 6.75
CA LEU A 241 -8.09 2.61 6.59
C LEU A 241 -9.35 3.39 6.97
N LYS A 242 -10.52 2.96 6.52
CA LYS A 242 -11.80 3.58 6.90
C LYS A 242 -11.99 3.61 8.42
N GLU A 243 -11.71 2.50 9.11
CA GLU A 243 -11.86 2.42 10.57
C GLU A 243 -10.86 3.33 11.30
N VAL A 244 -9.59 3.30 10.91
CA VAL A 244 -8.54 4.09 11.56
C VAL A 244 -8.75 5.59 11.30
N TYR A 245 -8.95 5.99 10.05
CA TYR A 245 -8.98 7.40 9.65
C TYR A 245 -10.24 8.15 10.04
N PHE A 246 -11.40 7.49 10.10
CA PHE A 246 -12.68 8.19 10.33
C PHE A 246 -13.35 7.81 11.66
N SER A 247 -13.07 6.63 12.20
CA SER A 247 -13.58 6.25 13.52
C SER A 247 -12.56 6.61 14.59
N LYS A 248 -11.32 6.11 14.50
CA LYS A 248 -10.37 6.22 15.61
C LYS A 248 -9.86 7.63 15.84
N THR A 249 -9.52 8.37 14.78
CA THR A 249 -9.13 9.78 14.86
C THR A 249 -10.24 10.64 15.48
N ARG A 250 -11.49 10.41 15.06
CA ARG A 250 -12.67 11.10 15.56
C ARG A 250 -12.88 10.82 17.05
N ASP A 251 -12.73 9.57 17.48
CA ASP A 251 -12.83 9.19 18.88
C ASP A 251 -11.76 9.91 19.73
N VAL A 252 -10.50 9.94 19.26
CA VAL A 252 -9.41 10.67 19.94
C VAL A 252 -9.71 12.16 20.05
N VAL A 253 -10.20 12.81 18.98
CA VAL A 253 -10.56 14.24 19.00
C VAL A 253 -11.71 14.49 19.98
N ASN A 254 -12.73 13.64 20.00
CA ASN A 254 -13.86 13.75 20.92
C ASN A 254 -13.46 13.52 22.39
N ASP A 255 -12.47 12.67 22.63
CA ASP A 255 -11.91 12.43 23.97
C ASP A 255 -11.12 13.65 24.49
N LEU A 256 -10.43 14.39 23.59
CA LEU A 256 -9.74 15.62 23.94
C LEU A 256 -10.71 16.76 24.28
N ARG A 257 -11.84 16.85 23.57
CA ARG A 257 -12.86 17.88 23.79
C ARG A 257 -14.26 17.34 23.52
N SER A 258 -14.90 16.83 24.57
CA SER A 258 -16.30 16.41 24.50
C SER A 258 -17.24 17.62 24.61
N VAL A 259 -18.19 17.71 23.69
CA VAL A 259 -19.31 18.68 23.78
C VAL A 259 -20.29 18.28 24.89
N ASN A 260 -20.41 16.98 25.14
CA ASN A 260 -21.28 16.43 26.18
C ASN A 260 -20.52 16.32 27.51
N ASN A 261 -21.24 16.37 28.63
CA ASN A 261 -20.64 16.17 29.94
C ASN A 261 -20.01 14.77 30.03
N LEU A 262 -18.70 14.71 30.27
CA LEU A 262 -17.95 13.45 30.41
C LEU A 262 -18.50 12.53 31.50
N GLY A 263 -19.12 13.10 32.55
CA GLY A 263 -19.77 12.34 33.61
C GLY A 263 -20.96 11.52 33.11
N GLU A 264 -21.85 12.14 32.32
CA GLU A 264 -23.01 11.46 31.74
C GLU A 264 -22.60 10.40 30.71
N LEU A 265 -21.55 10.69 29.92
CA LEU A 265 -21.02 9.76 28.93
C LEU A 265 -20.44 8.49 29.60
N ARG A 266 -19.66 8.67 30.67
CA ARG A 266 -19.14 7.56 31.48
C ARG A 266 -20.26 6.74 32.13
N GLN A 267 -21.29 7.41 32.62
CA GLN A 267 -22.44 6.74 33.24
C GLN A 267 -23.20 5.89 32.20
N ARG A 268 -23.45 6.42 31.00
CA ARG A 268 -24.05 5.66 29.89
C ARG A 268 -23.20 4.46 29.45
N MET A 269 -21.87 4.62 29.32
CA MET A 269 -20.98 3.50 28.98
C MET A 269 -20.98 2.43 30.08
N GLY A 270 -21.04 2.83 31.35
CA GLY A 270 -21.18 1.92 32.49
C GLY A 270 -22.46 1.10 32.39
N VAL A 271 -23.60 1.77 32.18
CA VAL A 271 -24.91 1.12 31.99
C VAL A 271 -24.91 0.18 30.78
N GLN A 272 -24.27 0.56 29.68
CA GLN A 272 -24.17 -0.29 28.48
C GLN A 272 -23.30 -1.53 28.73
N LYS A 273 -22.17 -1.41 29.44
CA LYS A 273 -21.35 -2.57 29.83
C LYS A 273 -22.10 -3.50 30.77
N GLU A 274 -22.86 -2.96 31.70
CA GLU A 274 -23.68 -3.72 32.64
C GLU A 274 -24.80 -4.49 31.91
N LEU A 275 -25.49 -3.84 30.97
CA LEU A 275 -26.49 -4.48 30.10
C LEU A 275 -25.88 -5.61 29.25
N VAL A 276 -24.72 -5.41 28.64
CA VAL A 276 -24.03 -6.44 27.85
C VAL A 276 -23.58 -7.62 28.73
N GLY A 277 -23.11 -7.34 29.95
CA GLY A 277 -22.80 -8.36 30.95
C GLY A 277 -24.03 -9.18 31.32
N LEU A 278 -25.16 -8.52 31.60
CA LEU A 278 -26.44 -9.17 31.94
C LEU A 278 -27.00 -10.02 30.78
N LEU A 279 -26.85 -9.56 29.54
CA LEU A 279 -27.26 -10.30 28.34
C LEU A 279 -26.40 -11.55 28.11
N LYS A 280 -25.08 -11.48 28.37
CA LYS A 280 -24.20 -12.66 28.31
C LYS A 280 -24.53 -13.70 29.38
N VAL A 281 -24.86 -13.25 30.60
CA VAL A 281 -25.28 -14.13 31.70
C VAL A 281 -26.62 -14.81 31.39
N LYS A 282 -27.57 -14.11 30.77
CA LYS A 282 -28.85 -14.69 30.34
C LYS A 282 -28.74 -15.63 29.13
N GLY A 283 -27.72 -15.46 28.28
CA GLY A 283 -27.47 -16.35 27.14
C GLY A 283 -26.86 -17.70 27.51
N GLN A 284 -26.21 -17.81 28.68
CA GLN A 284 -25.60 -19.06 29.15
C GLN A 284 -26.53 -19.97 29.97
N SER A 285 -27.70 -19.47 30.39
CA SER A 285 -28.67 -20.23 31.20
C SER A 285 -29.67 -21.06 30.39
N ILE A 286 -29.51 -21.15 29.06
CA ILE A 286 -30.33 -21.98 28.17
C ILE A 286 -29.45 -23.10 27.58
N VAL A 287 -29.03 -24.05 28.42
CA VAL A 287 -28.71 -25.40 27.96
C VAL A 287 -29.73 -26.30 28.66
N PRO A 288 -30.73 -26.86 27.96
CA PRO A 288 -31.61 -27.84 28.57
C PRO A 288 -30.79 -29.08 28.90
N LYS A 289 -30.83 -29.52 30.17
CA LYS A 289 -30.39 -30.88 30.51
C LYS A 289 -31.33 -31.85 29.81
N GLU A 290 -30.84 -32.52 28.77
CA GLU A 290 -31.50 -33.70 28.23
C GLU A 290 -31.53 -34.79 29.32
N SER A 291 -32.73 -35.29 29.58
CA SER A 291 -33.03 -36.48 30.39
C SER A 291 -33.38 -37.63 29.49
#